data_AF-A0A7K0ERH3-F1
#
_entry.id   AF-A0A7K0ERH3-F1
#
_cell.length_a   1.000
_cell.length_b   1.000
_cell.length_c   1.000
_cell.angle_alpha   90.00
_cell.angle_beta   90.00
_cell.angle_gamma   90.00
#
_symmetry.space_group_name_H-M   'P 1'
#
loop_
_entity.id
_entity.type
_entity.pdbx_description
1 polymer ?
#
loop_
_entity_poly.entity_id
_entity_poly.type
_entity_poly.pdbx_seq_one_letter_code
_entity_poly.pdbx_strand_id
1 'polypeptide(L)'
;MSVTPKPNRYYVVQKEPVLLTAVLLKELPPDIPQPIKLTKPWLLAFGFQPDRSTNFWSLENARLVAGMNCWLCTKSRRYIQYVHELQDLFEEHFRETTLVLKSLNFYVSGAV
;
A
#
# COMPACT_ATOMS: atom_id res chain seq x y z
N MET A 1 -16.81 -1.53 -0.40
CA MET A 1 -16.33 -2.92 -0.51
C MET A 1 -16.00 -3.39 0.89
N SER A 2 -16.51 -4.54 1.32
CA SER A 2 -16.21 -5.12 2.64
C SER A 2 -14.70 -5.38 2.72
N VAL A 3 -13.99 -4.65 3.58
CA VAL A 3 -12.53 -4.69 3.73
C VAL A 3 -12.19 -5.78 4.74
N THR A 4 -12.45 -7.04 4.40
CA THR A 4 -11.96 -8.14 5.24
C THR A 4 -10.43 -8.11 5.17
N PRO A 5 -9.73 -7.89 6.28
CA PRO A 5 -8.29 -7.79 6.25
C PRO A 5 -7.69 -9.15 5.86
N LYS A 6 -6.67 -9.11 4.99
CA LYS A 6 -5.97 -10.32 4.54
C LYS A 6 -4.63 -10.45 5.27
N PRO A 7 -4.15 -11.69 5.49
CA PRO A 7 -2.78 -11.88 5.97
C PRO A 7 -1.77 -11.40 4.91
N ASN A 8 -0.53 -11.16 5.34
CA ASN A 8 0.59 -10.66 4.54
C ASN A 8 0.32 -9.29 3.90
N ARG A 9 -0.37 -8.43 4.64
CA ARG A 9 -0.73 -7.07 4.23
C ARG A 9 -0.48 -6.08 5.35
N TYR A 10 -0.11 -4.86 4.98
CA TYR A 10 0.08 -3.78 5.93
C TYR A 10 -1.26 -3.10 6.26
N TYR A 11 -1.56 -3.02 7.55
CA TYR A 11 -2.69 -2.29 8.11
C TYR A 11 -2.22 -1.42 9.28
N VAL A 12 -3.02 -0.43 9.66
CA VAL A 12 -2.83 0.27 10.94
C VAL A 12 -3.46 -0.58 12.04
N VAL A 13 -2.67 -0.92 13.04
CA VAL A 13 -3.10 -1.57 14.29
C VAL A 13 -2.62 -0.69 15.42
N GLN A 14 -3.53 -0.27 16.32
CA GLN A 14 -3.19 0.58 17.48
C GLN A 14 -2.37 1.83 17.10
N LYS A 15 -2.71 2.47 15.97
CA LYS A 15 -2.04 3.66 15.38
C LYS A 15 -0.66 3.41 14.74
N GLU A 16 -0.20 2.17 14.70
CA GLU A 16 1.07 1.81 14.06
C GLU A 16 0.85 0.98 12.79
N PRO A 17 1.66 1.17 11.74
CA PRO A 17 1.63 0.30 10.57
C PRO A 17 2.24 -1.07 10.91
N VAL A 18 1.44 -2.12 10.81
CA VAL A 18 1.84 -3.50 11.13
C VAL A 18 1.59 -4.41 9.92
N LEU A 19 2.55 -5.29 9.64
CA LEU A 19 2.34 -6.40 8.71
C LEU A 19 1.49 -7.47 9.41
N LEU A 20 0.23 -7.61 9.00
CA LEU A 20 -0.65 -8.61 9.59
C LEU A 20 -0.27 -10.01 9.12
N THR A 21 0.07 -10.88 10.06
CA THR A 21 0.22 -12.31 9.81
C THR A 21 -1.13 -13.02 10.00
N ALA A 22 -1.25 -14.26 9.54
CA ALA A 22 -2.45 -15.07 9.76
C ALA A 22 -2.73 -15.33 11.26
N VAL A 23 -1.70 -15.30 12.10
CA VAL A 23 -1.84 -15.43 13.56
C VAL A 23 -2.42 -14.14 14.15
N LEU A 24 -1.81 -12.99 13.84
CA LEU A 24 -2.27 -11.68 14.31
C LEU A 24 -3.71 -11.39 13.88
N LEU A 25 -4.10 -11.78 12.65
CA LEU A 25 -5.46 -11.58 12.15
C LEU A 25 -6.52 -12.33 12.98
N LYS A 26 -6.17 -13.48 13.57
CA LYS A 26 -7.09 -14.26 14.42
C LYS A 26 -7.19 -13.69 15.84
N GLU A 27 -6.15 -13.01 16.30
CA GLU A 27 -6.06 -12.44 17.64
C GLU A 27 -6.64 -11.02 17.71
N LEU A 28 -6.71 -10.32 16.58
CA LEU A 28 -7.23 -8.96 16.49
C LEU A 28 -8.76 -8.93 16.39
N PRO A 29 -9.44 -8.05 17.15
CA PRO A 29 -10.85 -7.74 16.94
C PRO A 29 -11.12 -7.18 15.53
N PRO A 30 -12.34 -7.39 14.99
CA PRO A 30 -12.68 -7.05 13.60
C PRO A 30 -12.47 -5.56 13.23
N ASP A 31 -12.64 -4.65 14.18
CA ASP A 31 -12.61 -3.20 13.95
C ASP A 31 -11.21 -2.58 14.06
N ILE A 32 -10.21 -3.35 14.50
CA ILE A 32 -8.87 -2.82 14.77
C ILE A 32 -8.04 -2.59 13.50
N PRO A 33 -7.91 -3.54 12.56
CA PRO A 33 -7.05 -3.33 11.41
C PRO A 33 -7.68 -2.33 10.43
N GLN A 34 -7.08 -1.14 10.36
CA GLN A 34 -7.53 -0.06 9.49
C GLN A 34 -6.65 0.03 8.23
N PRO A 35 -7.19 0.36 7.05
CA PRO A 35 -6.40 0.46 5.83
C PRO A 35 -5.43 1.64 5.88
N ILE A 36 -4.19 1.43 5.42
CA ILE A 36 -3.17 2.50 5.34
C ILE A 36 -3.32 3.25 4.02
N LYS A 37 -3.47 4.58 4.06
CA LYS A 37 -3.46 5.41 2.84
C LYS A 37 -2.10 5.32 2.15
N LEU A 38 -2.12 5.24 0.82
CA LEU A 38 -0.91 5.15 0.01
C LEU A 38 -0.27 6.54 -0.17
N THR A 39 0.75 6.84 0.63
CA THR A 39 1.47 8.12 0.67
C THR A 39 2.84 8.05 -0.01
N LYS A 40 3.47 9.21 -0.28
CA LYS A 40 4.83 9.31 -0.86
C LYS A 40 5.88 8.42 -0.14
N PRO A 41 5.96 8.40 1.20
CA PRO A 41 6.85 7.48 1.92
C PRO A 41 6.61 6.00 1.61
N TRP A 42 5.36 5.54 1.57
CA TRP A 42 5.04 4.14 1.23
C TRP A 42 5.40 3.80 -0.20
N LEU A 43 5.31 4.74 -1.12
CA LEU A 43 5.67 4.49 -2.51
C LEU A 43 7.17 4.35 -2.67
N LEU A 44 7.93 5.27 -2.05
CA LEU A 44 9.38 5.13 -1.93
C LEU A 44 9.75 3.77 -1.32
N ALA A 45 9.00 3.34 -0.29
CA ALA A 45 9.19 2.06 0.36
C ALA A 45 9.15 0.88 -0.59
N PHE A 46 8.14 0.88 -1.46
CA PHE A 46 7.94 -0.16 -2.45
C PHE A 46 8.79 0.05 -3.71
N GLY A 47 9.65 1.08 -3.73
CA GLY A 47 10.59 1.34 -4.81
C GLY A 47 10.03 2.16 -5.96
N PHE A 48 8.86 2.81 -5.80
CA PHE A 48 8.39 3.81 -6.76
C PHE A 48 9.38 4.95 -6.84
N GLN A 49 9.58 5.48 -8.04
CA GLN A 49 10.46 6.60 -8.29
C GLN A 49 9.68 7.78 -8.87
N PRO A 50 10.06 9.02 -8.51
CA PRO A 50 9.53 10.19 -9.19
C PRO A 50 10.01 10.19 -10.64
N ASP A 51 9.06 10.27 -11.57
CA ASP A 51 9.32 10.56 -12.97
C ASP A 51 9.64 12.05 -13.11
N ARG A 52 10.93 12.33 -13.31
CA ARG A 52 11.47 13.69 -13.45
C ARG A 52 10.89 14.45 -14.65
N SER A 53 10.33 13.75 -15.64
CA SER A 53 9.79 14.37 -16.85
C SER A 53 8.35 14.84 -16.69
N THR A 54 7.62 14.32 -15.70
CA THR A 54 6.16 14.53 -15.62
C THR A 54 5.63 14.91 -14.24
N ASN A 55 6.50 15.12 -13.23
CA ASN A 55 6.11 15.34 -11.82
C ASN A 55 5.22 14.21 -11.25
N PHE A 56 5.18 13.05 -11.91
CA PHE A 56 4.48 11.87 -11.44
C PHE A 56 5.42 10.93 -10.72
N TRP A 57 4.86 9.92 -10.08
CA TRP A 57 5.59 8.80 -9.51
C TRP A 57 5.16 7.56 -10.26
N SER A 58 6.13 6.70 -10.57
CA SER A 58 5.89 5.46 -11.28
C SER A 58 6.67 4.30 -10.66
N LEU A 59 6.04 3.14 -10.69
CA LEU A 59 6.65 1.82 -10.53
C LEU A 59 6.01 0.96 -11.62
N GLU A 60 6.68 -0.08 -12.08
CA GLU A 60 6.18 -0.96 -13.13
C GLU A 60 4.66 -1.20 -13.03
N ASN A 61 3.93 -0.73 -14.05
CA ASN A 61 2.48 -0.86 -14.17
C ASN A 61 1.61 -0.06 -13.19
N ALA A 62 2.14 0.92 -12.46
CA ALA A 62 1.38 1.84 -11.61
C ALA A 62 1.92 3.27 -11.67
N ARG A 63 1.02 4.27 -11.70
CA ARG A 63 1.38 5.70 -11.74
C ARG A 63 0.51 6.55 -10.82
N LEU A 64 1.05 7.68 -10.34
CA LEU A 64 0.26 8.68 -9.61
C LEU A 64 -0.73 9.35 -10.56
N VAL A 65 -1.95 9.61 -10.08
CA VAL A 65 -2.90 10.44 -10.80
C VAL A 65 -2.78 11.89 -10.30
N ALA A 66 -2.49 12.84 -11.19
CA ALA A 66 -2.42 14.26 -10.81
C ALA A 66 -3.74 14.75 -10.23
N GLY A 67 -3.66 15.55 -9.17
CA GLY A 67 -4.85 16.13 -8.54
C GLY A 67 -5.71 15.13 -7.76
N MET A 68 -5.34 13.85 -7.74
CA MET A 68 -6.03 12.83 -6.96
C MET A 68 -5.03 12.16 -6.02
N ASN A 69 -5.38 11.96 -4.76
CA ASN A 69 -4.56 11.21 -3.80
C ASN A 69 -4.68 9.69 -4.03
N CYS A 70 -4.61 9.27 -5.29
CA CYS A 70 -4.75 7.87 -5.70
C CYS A 70 -3.82 7.53 -6.86
N TRP A 71 -3.62 6.23 -7.03
CA TRP A 71 -2.67 5.62 -7.95
C TRP A 71 -3.42 4.79 -8.95
N LEU A 72 -3.03 4.83 -10.22
CA LEU A 72 -3.66 4.06 -11.28
C LEU A 72 -2.73 2.93 -11.70
N CYS A 73 -3.19 1.69 -11.57
CA CYS A 73 -2.53 0.61 -12.29
C CYS A 73 -2.79 0.77 -13.79
N THR A 74 -1.73 0.87 -14.59
CA THR A 74 -1.85 1.06 -16.04
C THR A 74 -2.31 -0.20 -16.76
N LYS A 75 -2.09 -1.39 -16.18
CA LYS A 75 -2.56 -2.68 -16.72
C LYS A 75 -4.05 -2.90 -16.46
N SER A 76 -4.47 -2.86 -15.19
CA SER A 76 -5.86 -3.16 -14.80
C SER A 76 -6.80 -1.96 -14.87
N ARG A 77 -6.27 -0.74 -15.05
CA ARG A 77 -7.00 0.53 -14.97
C ARG A 77 -7.73 0.75 -13.63
N ARG A 78 -7.31 0.04 -12.58
CA ARG A 78 -7.86 0.20 -11.22
C ARG A 78 -7.17 1.35 -10.49
N TYR A 79 -7.98 2.14 -9.80
CA TYR A 79 -7.49 3.12 -8.83
C TYR A 79 -7.14 2.42 -7.51
N ILE A 80 -6.05 2.86 -6.91
CA ILE A 80 -5.43 2.32 -5.70
C ILE A 80 -5.25 3.50 -4.76
N GLN A 81 -5.89 3.44 -3.61
CA GLN A 81 -5.86 4.47 -2.56
C GLN A 81 -5.12 3.98 -1.33
N TYR A 82 -5.07 2.67 -1.10
CA TYR A 82 -4.52 2.06 0.10
C TYR A 82 -3.35 1.12 -0.19
N VAL A 83 -2.49 0.94 0.81
CA VAL A 83 -1.31 0.05 0.72
C VAL A 83 -1.72 -1.39 0.42
N HIS A 84 -2.75 -1.92 1.09
CA HIS A 84 -3.20 -3.30 0.86
C HIS A 84 -3.71 -3.53 -0.56
N GLU A 85 -4.33 -2.51 -1.20
CA GLU A 85 -4.79 -2.60 -2.59
C GLU A 85 -3.60 -2.67 -3.56
N LEU A 86 -2.52 -1.94 -3.28
CA LEU A 86 -1.29 -2.03 -4.05
C LEU A 86 -0.66 -3.44 -3.92
N GLN A 87 -0.64 -3.99 -2.71
CA GLN A 87 -0.12 -5.33 -2.47
C GLN A 87 -0.99 -6.41 -3.15
N ASP A 88 -2.32 -6.28 -3.11
CA ASP A 88 -3.25 -7.17 -3.82
C ASP A 88 -3.04 -7.12 -5.33
N LEU A 89 -2.82 -5.92 -5.89
CA LEU A 89 -2.53 -5.77 -7.30
C LEU A 89 -1.22 -6.47 -7.71
N PHE A 90 -0.20 -6.36 -6.85
CA PHE A 90 1.09 -6.97 -7.09
C PHE A 90 1.01 -8.50 -7.08
N GLU A 91 0.29 -9.06 -6.10
CA GLU A 91 0.00 -10.49 -6.03
C GLU A 91 -0.78 -10.98 -7.27
N GLU A 92 -1.81 -10.26 -7.69
CA GLU A 92 -2.64 -10.62 -8.86
C GLU A 92 -1.82 -10.62 -10.16
N HIS A 93 -0.94 -9.65 -10.37
CA HIS A 93 -0.28 -9.43 -11.67
C HIS A 93 1.11 -10.07 -11.78
N PHE A 94 1.84 -10.15 -10.68
CA PHE A 94 3.22 -10.66 -10.67
C PHE A 94 3.32 -12.03 -9.98
N ARG A 95 2.23 -12.54 -9.40
CA ARG A 95 2.21 -13.77 -8.59
C ARG A 95 3.20 -13.74 -7.42
N GLU A 96 3.64 -12.54 -7.04
CA GLU A 96 4.47 -12.31 -5.88
C GLU A 96 3.55 -12.06 -4.68
N THR A 97 3.57 -12.97 -3.71
CA THR A 97 2.73 -12.87 -2.51
C THR A 97 3.12 -11.72 -1.59
N THR A 98 4.32 -11.17 -1.79
CA THR A 98 4.94 -10.20 -0.87
C THR A 98 5.58 -9.07 -1.66
N LEU A 99 4.92 -7.91 -1.70
CA LEU A 99 5.57 -6.67 -2.10
C LEU A 99 6.59 -6.28 -1.01
N VAL A 100 7.87 -6.49 -1.27
CA VAL A 100 8.95 -6.28 -0.30
C VAL A 100 9.25 -4.79 -0.13
N LEU A 101 9.31 -4.33 1.12
CA LEU A 101 9.81 -3.00 1.44
C LEU A 101 11.31 -2.94 1.12
N LYS A 102 11.72 -2.07 0.18
CA LYS A 102 13.13 -1.86 -0.21
C LYS A 102 13.91 -1.02 0.80
N SER A 103 13.23 -0.31 1.69
CA SER A 103 13.80 0.44 2.82
C SER A 103 12.93 0.16 4.03
N LEU A 104 13.46 0.19 5.27
CA LEU A 104 12.68 -0.01 6.50
C LEU A 104 12.46 1.30 7.27
N ASN A 105 12.99 2.42 6.78
CA ASN A 105 12.94 3.70 7.46
C ASN A 105 11.65 4.48 7.13
N PHE A 106 10.48 3.93 7.47
CA PHE A 106 9.22 4.69 7.40
C PHE A 106 8.79 5.13 8.78
N TYR A 107 9.01 6.41 9.05
CA TYR A 107 8.20 7.09 10.04
C TYR A 107 6.93 7.54 9.32
N VAL A 108 5.79 6.91 9.67
CA VAL A 108 4.49 7.54 9.46
C VAL A 108 4.46 8.70 10.44
N SER A 109 4.95 9.87 10.03
CA SER A 109 4.71 11.08 10.81
C SER A 109 3.19 11.23 10.89
N GLY A 110 2.65 10.95 12.07
CA GLY A 110 1.28 11.34 12.40
C GLY A 110 1.15 12.81 12.06
N ALA A 111 0.07 13.16 11.36
CA ALA A 111 -0.32 14.54 11.22
C ALA A 111 -0.46 15.14 12.63
N VAL A 112 0.33 16.17 12.91
CA VAL A 112 0.07 17.12 14.00
C VAL A 112 -1.14 17.96 13.58
#